data_AF-A0A1B7MNU8-F1
#
_entry.id   AF-A0A1B7MNU8-F1
#
_cell.length_a   1.000
_cell.length_b   1.000
_cell.length_c   1.000
_cell.angle_alpha   90.00
_cell.angle_beta   90.00
_cell.angle_gamma   90.00
#
_symmetry.space_group_name_H-M   'P 1'
#
loop_
_entity.id
_entity.type
_entity.pdbx_description
1 polymer ?
#
loop_
_entity_poly.entity_id
_entity_poly.type
_entity_poly.pdbx_seq_one_letter_code
_entity_poly.pdbx_strand_id
1 'polypeptide(L)'
;AVLMVRNAQEEGPINGGDDDIEDDSLLERCPTHHEVFQAASVINRYVEHLDDPLARKLEATLASFGHQIRLEESRSMSPTRLTDYFTCI
;
A
#
# COMPACT_ATOMS: atom_id res chain seq x y z
N ALA A 1 0.84 -16.27 10.63
CA ALA A 1 1.90 -15.45 11.27
C ALA A 1 1.70 -14.02 10.82
N VAL A 2 1.58 -13.06 11.74
CA VAL A 2 1.31 -11.64 11.43
C VAL A 2 2.55 -10.87 11.84
N LEU A 3 3.38 -10.46 10.88
CA LEU A 3 4.63 -9.75 11.17
C LEU A 3 4.36 -8.25 11.18
N MET A 4 4.35 -7.65 12.37
CA MET A 4 4.37 -6.20 12.53
C MET A 4 5.81 -5.70 12.37
N VAL A 5 6.06 -4.92 11.32
CA VAL A 5 7.33 -4.19 11.14
C VAL A 5 7.11 -2.77 11.61
N ARG A 6 7.64 -2.44 12.79
CA ARG A 6 7.69 -1.08 13.32
C ARG A 6 9.13 -0.60 13.19
N ASN A 7 9.42 0.21 12.17
CA ASN A 7 10.76 0.77 11.99
C ASN A 7 10.84 2.09 12.78
N ALA A 8 11.68 2.13 13.81
CA ALA A 8 12.13 3.34 14.48
C ALA A 8 13.56 3.59 14.00
N GLN A 9 13.79 4.70 13.30
CA GLN A 9 15.12 5.13 12.90
C GLN A 9 15.30 6.57 13.40
N GLU A 10 15.91 6.70 14.58
CA GLU A 10 16.48 7.96 15.07
C GLU A 10 17.92 8.07 14.56
N GLU A 11 18.28 9.28 14.15
CA GLU A 11 19.44 9.62 13.33
C GLU A 11 20.77 9.58 14.10
N GLY A 12 21.80 9.03 13.47
CA GLY A 12 23.21 9.11 13.89
C GLY A 12 24.07 9.73 12.78
N PRO A 13 25.13 10.51 13.12
CA PRO A 13 25.84 11.33 12.14
C PRO A 13 26.76 10.51 11.23
N ILE A 14 26.71 10.85 9.95
CA ILE A 14 27.42 10.27 8.81
C ILE A 14 28.93 10.54 8.92
N ASN A 15 29.77 9.49 8.88
CA ASN A 15 31.18 9.61 8.53
C ASN A 15 31.73 8.33 7.90
N GLY A 16 32.47 8.49 6.79
CA GLY A 16 33.51 7.57 6.31
C GLY A 16 33.02 6.46 5.39
N GLY A 17 33.33 6.58 4.09
CA GLY A 17 33.01 5.57 3.09
C GLY A 17 33.93 4.36 3.10
N ASP A 18 33.48 3.29 2.45
CA ASP A 18 34.26 2.43 1.56
C ASP A 18 33.27 1.60 0.74
N ASP A 19 33.73 1.20 -0.43
CA ASP A 19 33.04 0.52 -1.52
C ASP A 19 32.68 -0.92 -1.11
N ASP A 20 31.43 -1.16 -0.71
CA ASP A 20 30.86 -2.50 -0.73
C ASP A 20 29.73 -2.52 -1.75
N ILE A 21 30.07 -3.07 -2.93
CA ILE A 21 29.10 -3.66 -3.84
C ILE A 21 28.48 -4.83 -3.08
N GLU A 22 27.50 -4.54 -2.23
CA GLU A 22 26.56 -5.55 -1.80
C GLU A 22 25.70 -5.87 -3.01
N ASP A 23 25.99 -7.04 -3.56
CA ASP A 23 25.12 -7.91 -4.34
C ASP A 23 23.78 -8.06 -3.60
N ASP A 24 23.00 -6.98 -3.59
CA ASP A 24 21.62 -6.96 -3.15
C ASP A 24 20.87 -7.68 -4.27
N SER A 25 20.95 -9.00 -4.18
CA SER A 25 20.07 -9.96 -4.82
C SER A 25 18.73 -9.28 -5.07
N LEU A 26 18.26 -9.27 -6.30
CA LEU A 26 17.02 -8.68 -6.78
C LEU A 26 15.84 -8.96 -5.82
N LEU A 27 15.78 -8.25 -4.70
CA LEU A 27 14.72 -8.34 -3.71
C LEU A 27 13.57 -7.63 -4.40
N GLU A 28 12.77 -8.42 -5.11
CA GLU A 28 11.58 -7.96 -5.80
C GLU A 28 10.78 -7.13 -4.80
N ARG A 29 10.80 -5.82 -5.01
CA ARG A 29 10.24 -4.86 -4.06
C ARG A 29 8.76 -5.17 -3.95
N CYS A 30 8.23 -5.25 -2.72
CA CYS A 30 6.80 -5.36 -2.54
C CYS A 30 6.09 -4.25 -3.32
N PRO A 31 5.03 -4.59 -4.09
CA PRO A 31 4.32 -3.60 -4.89
C PRO A 31 3.71 -2.53 -3.98
N THR A 32 3.78 -1.30 -4.44
CA THR A 32 3.15 -0.15 -3.79
C THR A 32 1.64 -0.24 -3.88
N HIS A 33 0.93 0.42 -2.95
CA HIS A 33 -0.53 0.53 -3.02
C HIS A 33 -1.02 1.04 -4.37
N HIS A 34 -0.27 1.97 -4.97
CA HIS A 34 -0.57 2.53 -6.29
C HIS A 34 -0.49 1.48 -7.41
N GLU A 35 0.56 0.66 -7.44
CA GLU A 35 0.71 -0.42 -8.43
C GLU A 35 -0.39 -1.48 -8.28
N VAL A 36 -0.75 -1.81 -7.04
CA VAL A 36 -1.87 -2.72 -6.76
C VAL A 36 -3.19 -2.14 -7.27
N PHE A 37 -3.43 -0.83 -7.11
CA PHE A 37 -4.62 -0.17 -7.67
C PHE A 37 -4.66 -0.20 -9.20
N GLN A 38 -3.51 0.04 -9.85
CA GLN A 38 -3.45 -0.03 -11.31
C GLN A 38 -3.76 -1.45 -11.80
N ALA A 39 -3.17 -2.47 -11.17
CA ALA A 39 -3.46 -3.87 -11.49
C ALA A 39 -4.95 -4.21 -11.30
N ALA A 40 -5.54 -3.82 -10.17
CA ALA A 40 -6.96 -4.02 -9.91
C ALA A 40 -7.86 -3.31 -10.94
N SER A 41 -7.48 -2.11 -11.39
CA SER A 41 -8.20 -1.37 -12.44
C SER A 41 -8.17 -2.12 -13.78
N VAL A 42 -7.02 -2.67 -14.16
CA VAL A 42 -6.89 -3.48 -15.38
C VAL A 42 -7.77 -4.73 -15.31
N ILE A 43 -7.77 -5.43 -14.17
CA ILE A 43 -8.61 -6.63 -13.97
C ILE A 43 -10.09 -6.26 -14.02
N ASN A 44 -10.50 -5.19 -13.34
CA ASN A 44 -11.89 -4.71 -13.36
C ASN A 44 -12.36 -4.41 -14.79
N ARG A 45 -11.56 -3.71 -15.59
CA ARG A 45 -11.88 -3.43 -17.00
C ARG A 45 -12.03 -4.71 -17.83
N TYR A 46 -11.25 -5.75 -17.54
CA TYR A 46 -11.39 -7.04 -18.21
C TYR A 46 -12.70 -7.74 -17.82
N VAL A 47 -12.99 -7.83 -16.51
CA VAL A 47 -14.18 -8.55 -16.02
C VAL A 47 -15.50 -7.80 -16.24
N GLU A 48 -15.46 -6.49 -16.41
CA GLU A 48 -16.64 -5.66 -16.69
C GLU A 48 -17.44 -6.18 -17.88
N HIS A 49 -16.75 -6.70 -18.91
CA HIS A 49 -17.32 -7.19 -20.16
C HIS A 49 -17.76 -8.67 -20.09
N LEU A 50 -17.52 -9.34 -18.95
CA LEU A 50 -17.88 -10.74 -18.76
C LEU A 50 -19.20 -10.85 -17.99
N ASP A 51 -20.18 -11.50 -18.61
CA ASP A 51 -21.44 -11.90 -17.97
C ASP A 51 -21.28 -13.28 -17.30
N ASP A 52 -20.32 -13.35 -16.38
CA ASP A 52 -19.97 -14.56 -15.65
C ASP A 52 -20.11 -14.34 -14.13
N PRO A 53 -20.67 -15.29 -13.37
CA PRO A 53 -20.81 -15.14 -11.91
C PRO A 53 -19.47 -14.95 -11.17
N LEU A 54 -18.38 -15.56 -11.64
CA LEU A 54 -17.04 -15.37 -11.10
C LEU A 54 -16.55 -13.95 -11.36
N ALA A 55 -16.84 -13.39 -12.54
CA ALA A 55 -16.48 -12.01 -12.89
C ALA A 55 -17.13 -11.00 -11.94
N ARG A 56 -18.43 -11.15 -11.65
CA ARG A 56 -19.12 -10.29 -10.67
C ARG A 56 -18.57 -10.43 -9.25
N LYS A 57 -18.22 -11.65 -8.85
CA LYS A 57 -17.60 -11.90 -7.53
C LYS A 57 -16.21 -11.27 -7.44
N LEU A 58 -15.42 -11.35 -8.51
CA LEU A 58 -14.09 -10.77 -8.55
C LEU A 58 -14.16 -9.24 -8.48
N GLU A 59 -15.06 -8.62 -9.23
CA GLU A 59 -15.31 -7.17 -9.18
C GLU A 59 -15.66 -6.70 -7.76
N ALA A 60 -16.62 -7.36 -7.10
CA ALA A 60 -17.01 -7.03 -5.73
C ALA A 60 -15.85 -7.19 -4.73
N THR A 61 -15.00 -8.20 -4.93
CA THR A 61 -13.82 -8.45 -4.10
C THR A 61 -12.76 -7.37 -4.30
N LEU A 62 -12.46 -7.00 -5.55
CA LEU A 62 -11.51 -5.94 -5.88
C LEU A 62 -11.97 -4.57 -5.39
N ALA A 63 -13.27 -4.27 -5.46
CA ALA A 63 -13.84 -3.05 -4.91
C ALA A 63 -13.66 -2.97 -3.38
N SER A 64 -13.95 -4.07 -2.68
CA SER A 64 -13.79 -4.16 -1.22
C SER A 64 -12.33 -4.03 -0.80
N PHE A 65 -11.43 -4.70 -1.52
CA PHE A 65 -9.99 -4.62 -1.29
C PHE A 65 -9.44 -3.21 -1.51
N GLY A 66 -9.87 -2.55 -2.60
CA GLY A 66 -9.49 -1.17 -2.87
C GLY A 66 -9.98 -0.18 -1.81
N HIS A 67 -11.16 -0.40 -1.23
CA HIS A 67 -11.63 0.39 -0.10
C HIS A 67 -10.76 0.19 1.15
N GLN A 68 -10.39 -1.06 1.45
CA GLN A 68 -9.54 -1.38 2.60
C GLN A 68 -8.16 -0.73 2.50
N ILE A 69 -7.52 -0.77 1.32
CA ILE A 69 -6.23 -0.11 1.11
C ILE A 69 -6.32 1.40 1.36
N ARG A 70 -7.35 2.07 0.82
CA ARG A 70 -7.54 3.51 1.03
C ARG A 70 -7.78 3.86 2.50
N LEU A 71 -8.52 3.00 3.21
CA LEU A 71 -8.77 3.17 4.62
C LEU A 71 -7.47 3.02 5.44
N GLU A 72 -6.64 2.05 5.10
CA GLU A 72 -5.33 1.84 5.73
C GLU A 72 -4.39 3.02 5.46
N GLU A 73 -4.35 3.52 4.22
CA GLU A 73 -3.60 4.73 3.86
C GLU A 73 -4.09 5.97 4.62
N SER A 74 -5.41 6.13 4.75
CA SER A 74 -6.00 7.23 5.53
C SER A 74 -5.67 7.12 7.02
N ARG A 75 -5.51 5.90 7.56
CA ARG A 75 -5.12 5.66 8.96
C ARG A 75 -3.64 5.85 9.20
N SER A 76 -2.80 5.64 8.19
CA SER A 76 -1.35 5.86 8.30
C SER A 76 -0.97 7.34 8.12
N MET A 77 -1.89 8.17 7.60
CA MET A 77 -1.70 9.62 7.58
C MET A 77 -1.63 10.18 9.01
N SER A 78 -0.60 10.99 9.25
CA SER A 78 -0.46 11.70 10.51
C SER A 78 -1.60 12.72 10.67
N PRO A 79 -2.21 12.82 11.87
CA PRO A 79 -3.18 13.87 12.14
C PRO A 79 -2.51 15.24 11.95
N THR A 80 -3.21 16.13 11.28
CA THR A 80 -2.77 17.50 11.06
C THR A 80 -3.59 18.46 11.92
N ARG A 81 -3.10 19.69 12.10
CA ARG A 81 -3.86 20.74 12.83
C ARG A 81 -5.27 20.98 12.29
N LEU A 82 -5.53 20.62 11.02
CA LEU A 82 -6.86 20.69 10.41
C LEU A 82 -7.79 19.57 10.91
N THR A 83 -7.28 18.35 11.08
CA THR A 83 -8.08 17.22 11.59
C THR A 83 -8.42 17.39 13.08
N ASP A 84 -7.57 18.07 13.85
CA ASP A 84 -7.80 18.31 15.28
C ASP A 84 -9.06 19.14 15.57
N TYR A 85 -9.45 20.03 14.66
CA TYR A 85 -10.65 20.87 14.80
C TYR A 85 -11.95 20.04 14.79
N PHE A 86 -11.95 18.88 14.13
CA PHE A 86 -13.14 18.05 13.96
C PHE A 86 -13.27 16.95 15.04
N THR A 87 -12.24 16.71 15.84
CA THR A 87 -12.22 15.67 16.89
C THR A 87 -12.85 16.15 18.21
N CYS A 88 -13.16 17.44 18.34
CA CYS A 88 -13.60 18.08 19.58
C CYS A 88 -15.11 18.35 19.69
N ILE A 89 -15.94 17.77 18.81
CA ILE A 89 -17.42 17.87 18.84
C ILE A 89 -17.99 16.57 19.37
#